data_AF-A0A2H6AEP5-F1
#
_entry.id   AF-A0A2H6AEP5-F1
#
_cell.length_a   1.000
_cell.length_b   1.000
_cell.length_c   1.000
_cell.angle_alpha   90.00
_cell.angle_beta   90.00
_cell.angle_gamma   90.00
#
_symmetry.space_group_name_H-M   'P 1'
#
loop_
_entity.id
_entity.type
_entity.pdbx_description
1 polymer ?
#
loop_
_entity_poly.entity_id
_entity_poly.type
_entity_poly.pdbx_seq_one_letter_code
_entity_poly.pdbx_strand_id
1 'polypeptide(L)'
;MGPPVLRRQELWEIERNLLQLGMRKLSVKGKPSVSTTAMAQLGSNVERHQTERLATGPEASRAQTQTDNIAASPEPSTPPSPSGQRGARQIVAEVYDYRDDAQTEASLHRALLREISKTAKELAGVSLTDQQAERELVWLRKHPLVEEKVSHAEETDALGRQRISKRITLNLPPTVVEEWSQRLQASRYAHYWGYLYGTSGTLGIWLVGLLLLAKLDRWTGGYRRGAIIFFGGGILLALTVALWLSVYIAYLA
;
A
#
# COMPACT_ATOMS: atom_id res chain seq x y z
N MET A 1 33.65 5.21 28.50
CA MET A 1 33.11 3.84 28.56
C MET A 1 31.96 3.77 27.56
N GLY A 2 32.17 3.16 26.40
CA GLY A 2 31.13 3.03 25.38
C GLY A 2 30.20 1.84 25.67
N PRO A 3 28.92 1.89 25.24
CA PRO A 3 28.01 0.77 25.42
C PRO A 3 28.52 -0.47 24.66
N PRO A 4 28.32 -1.69 25.19
CA PRO A 4 28.75 -2.90 24.52
C PRO A 4 27.99 -3.08 23.21
N VAL A 5 28.73 -3.15 22.10
CA VAL A 5 28.19 -3.50 20.79
C VAL A 5 27.85 -4.99 20.82
N LEU A 6 26.58 -5.31 21.07
CA LEU A 6 26.08 -6.67 21.00
C LEU A 6 26.22 -7.18 19.56
N ARG A 7 26.95 -8.29 19.41
CA ARG A 7 27.25 -8.91 18.12
C ARG A 7 25.93 -9.38 17.50
N ARG A 8 25.71 -9.12 16.21
CA ARG A 8 24.46 -9.40 15.44
C ARG A 8 23.89 -10.81 15.62
N GLN A 9 24.70 -11.77 16.06
CA GLN A 9 24.27 -13.13 16.39
C GLN A 9 23.41 -13.23 17.66
N GLU A 10 23.68 -12.42 18.69
CA GLU A 10 22.93 -12.49 19.96
C GLU A 10 21.52 -11.89 19.82
N LEU A 11 21.36 -10.87 18.97
CA LEU A 11 20.05 -10.32 18.60
C LEU A 11 19.15 -11.39 17.94
N TRP A 12 19.73 -12.28 17.14
CA TRP A 12 18.98 -13.35 16.47
C TRP A 12 18.54 -14.47 17.44
N GLU A 13 19.28 -14.72 18.52
CA GLU A 13 18.89 -15.70 19.53
C GLU A 13 17.78 -15.18 20.45
N ILE A 14 17.80 -13.89 20.78
CA ILE A 14 16.75 -13.26 21.60
C ILE A 14 15.41 -13.26 20.85
N GLU A 15 15.41 -12.94 19.56
CA GLU A 15 14.20 -12.95 18.73
C GLU A 15 13.60 -14.36 18.59
N ARG A 16 14.45 -15.38 18.47
CA ARG A 16 14.03 -16.78 18.37
C ARG A 16 13.43 -17.30 19.68
N ASN A 17 13.97 -16.89 20.83
CA ASN A 17 13.43 -17.23 22.15
C ASN A 17 12.09 -16.52 22.44
N LEU A 18 11.93 -15.26 22.00
CA LEU A 18 10.66 -14.53 22.14
C LEU A 18 9.53 -15.17 21.33
N LEU A 19 9.82 -15.68 20.13
CA LEU A 19 8.84 -16.40 19.31
C LEU A 19 8.42 -17.76 19.92
N GLN A 20 9.32 -18.46 20.61
CA GLN A 20 8.96 -19.69 21.34
C GLN A 20 8.07 -19.42 22.57
N LEU A 21 8.29 -18.29 23.25
CA LEU A 21 7.46 -17.90 24.41
C LEU A 21 6.06 -17.42 24.00
N GLY A 22 5.91 -16.82 22.81
CA GLY A 22 4.62 -16.34 22.28
C GLY A 22 3.65 -17.45 21.84
N MET A 23 4.13 -18.62 21.42
CA MET A 23 3.27 -19.68 20.87
C MET A 23 2.64 -20.62 21.91
N ARG A 24 2.99 -20.52 23.20
CA ARG A 24 2.45 -21.42 24.25
C ARG A 24 1.15 -20.98 24.93
N LYS A 25 0.53 -19.83 24.57
CA LYS A 25 -0.61 -19.28 25.33
C LYS A 25 -2.00 -19.33 24.70
N LEU A 26 -2.22 -20.01 23.57
CA LEU A 26 -3.57 -20.11 22.98
C LEU A 26 -4.03 -21.57 22.80
N SER A 27 -4.20 -22.26 23.93
CA SER A 27 -5.04 -23.46 23.99
C SER A 27 -5.85 -23.45 25.28
N VAL A 28 -6.78 -22.49 25.38
CA VAL A 28 -7.85 -22.51 26.39
C VAL A 28 -9.10 -23.04 25.70
N LYS A 29 -9.42 -24.30 26.01
CA LYS A 29 -10.60 -25.04 25.55
C LYS A 29 -11.81 -24.58 26.37
N GLY A 30 -12.50 -23.53 25.91
CA GLY A 30 -13.76 -23.05 26.49
C GLY A 30 -14.96 -23.47 25.63
N LYS A 31 -15.86 -24.28 26.20
CA LYS A 31 -17.18 -24.60 25.62
C LYS A 31 -18.05 -23.33 25.58
N PRO A 32 -18.76 -23.02 24.48
CA PRO A 32 -19.80 -22.01 24.53
C PRO A 32 -21.10 -22.63 25.08
N SER A 33 -21.53 -22.16 26.25
CA SER A 33 -22.89 -22.33 26.74
C SER A 33 -23.83 -21.39 25.99
N VAL A 34 -24.90 -21.96 25.46
CA VAL A 34 -26.04 -21.27 24.88
C VAL A 34 -26.77 -20.49 25.97
N SER A 35 -26.98 -19.18 25.77
CA SER A 35 -28.05 -18.43 26.42
C SER A 35 -28.72 -17.52 25.41
N THR A 36 -29.92 -17.96 25.03
CA THR A 36 -31.01 -17.22 24.43
C THR A 36 -31.41 -16.01 25.29
N THR A 37 -31.97 -14.98 24.65
CA THR A 37 -32.88 -13.95 25.20
C THR A 37 -32.28 -12.55 25.40
N ALA A 38 -32.53 -11.66 24.43
CA ALA A 38 -33.16 -10.36 24.68
C ALA A 38 -33.51 -9.69 23.35
N MET A 39 -34.81 -9.60 23.08
CA MET A 39 -35.41 -8.72 22.09
C MET A 39 -35.38 -7.26 22.57
N ALA A 40 -35.51 -6.37 21.58
CA ALA A 40 -36.18 -5.06 21.63
C ALA A 40 -35.37 -3.85 22.12
N GLN A 41 -35.09 -2.94 21.18
CA GLN A 41 -35.61 -1.56 21.10
C GLN A 41 -34.64 -0.72 20.25
N LEU A 42 -35.07 -0.30 19.06
CA LEU A 42 -35.62 1.03 18.80
C LEU A 42 -34.66 2.16 19.19
N GLY A 43 -34.08 2.79 18.17
CA GLY A 43 -33.22 3.97 18.32
C GLY A 43 -32.91 4.61 16.97
N SER A 44 -33.95 4.90 16.18
CA SER A 44 -33.88 5.87 15.10
C SER A 44 -33.83 7.28 15.71
N ASN A 45 -32.77 8.05 15.45
CA ASN A 45 -32.76 9.52 15.35
C ASN A 45 -31.34 10.04 15.52
N VAL A 46 -30.68 10.45 14.42
CA VAL A 46 -29.71 11.54 14.46
C VAL A 46 -29.89 12.39 13.20
N GLU A 47 -30.82 13.33 13.35
CA GLU A 47 -30.73 14.76 12.99
C GLU A 47 -30.00 15.16 11.70
N ARG A 48 -30.84 15.49 10.72
CA ARG A 48 -30.57 16.51 9.70
C ARG A 48 -30.50 17.88 10.39
N HIS A 49 -29.33 18.51 10.39
CA HIS A 49 -29.20 19.96 10.48
C HIS A 49 -28.51 20.49 9.23
N GLN A 50 -29.30 20.65 8.17
CA GLN A 50 -29.05 21.64 7.13
C GLN A 50 -29.68 22.94 7.60
N THR A 51 -28.85 23.90 7.99
CA THR A 51 -29.28 25.29 8.18
C THR A 51 -28.40 26.16 7.30
N GLU A 52 -29.04 26.59 6.20
CA GLU A 52 -28.86 27.87 5.52
C GLU A 52 -27.91 28.87 6.18
N ARG A 53 -26.90 29.29 5.43
CA ARG A 53 -26.43 30.69 5.45
C ARG A 53 -26.14 31.16 4.02
N LEU A 54 -27.21 31.58 3.35
CA LEU A 54 -27.17 32.61 2.32
C LEU A 54 -27.30 33.95 3.04
N ALA A 55 -26.27 34.80 2.96
CA ALA A 55 -26.41 36.23 3.21
C ALA A 55 -25.37 36.98 2.37
N THR A 56 -25.84 37.39 1.20
CA THR A 56 -25.37 38.52 0.40
C THR A 56 -25.07 39.75 1.25
N GLY A 57 -23.90 40.36 1.01
CA GLY A 57 -23.55 41.71 1.48
C GLY A 57 -22.82 42.46 0.37
N PRO A 58 -23.13 43.76 0.13
CA PRO A 58 -22.78 44.48 -1.10
C PRO A 58 -21.41 45.17 -1.06
N GLU A 59 -21.01 45.57 -2.27
CA GLU A 59 -19.91 46.45 -2.63
C GLU A 59 -19.71 47.64 -1.68
N ALA A 60 -18.45 47.92 -1.35
CA ALA A 60 -18.00 49.27 -1.02
C ALA A 60 -16.56 49.47 -1.54
N SER A 61 -16.47 50.23 -2.63
CA SER A 61 -15.28 50.88 -3.14
C SER A 61 -14.47 51.57 -2.04
N ARG A 62 -13.14 51.34 -2.03
CA ARG A 62 -12.20 52.42 -1.75
C ARG A 62 -10.86 52.15 -2.41
N ALA A 63 -10.61 52.93 -3.46
CA ALA A 63 -9.27 53.19 -3.97
C ALA A 63 -8.45 53.91 -2.90
N GLN A 64 -7.22 53.45 -2.67
CA GLN A 64 -6.13 54.29 -2.17
C GLN A 64 -4.79 53.74 -2.66
N THR A 65 -4.23 54.48 -3.60
CA THR A 65 -2.85 54.46 -4.08
C THR A 65 -1.92 54.93 -2.97
N GLN A 66 -0.88 54.16 -2.61
CA GLN A 66 0.29 54.73 -1.93
C GLN A 66 1.58 53.91 -2.14
N THR A 67 2.38 54.41 -3.11
CA THR A 67 3.85 54.51 -3.22
C THR A 67 4.79 53.47 -2.60
N ASP A 68 5.52 52.82 -3.51
CA ASP A 68 6.99 52.76 -3.66
C ASP A 68 7.92 52.42 -2.49
N ASN A 69 8.90 51.57 -2.87
CA ASN A 69 10.18 51.25 -2.23
C ASN A 69 10.15 50.37 -0.98
N ILE A 70 10.41 49.06 -1.15
CA ILE A 70 11.61 48.39 -0.60
C ILE A 70 12.07 47.30 -1.59
N ALA A 71 13.38 47.29 -1.77
CA ALA A 71 14.20 46.45 -2.63
C ALA A 71 14.10 44.93 -2.38
N ALA A 72 14.54 44.20 -3.41
CA ALA A 72 14.90 42.78 -3.45
C ALA A 72 13.73 41.78 -3.34
N SER A 73 13.13 41.48 -4.49
CA SER A 73 12.47 40.19 -4.71
C SER A 73 13.47 39.06 -4.46
N PRO A 74 13.25 38.15 -3.49
CA PRO A 74 13.90 36.86 -3.56
C PRO A 74 13.37 36.15 -4.82
N GLU A 75 14.29 35.76 -5.68
CA GLU A 75 14.01 35.02 -6.91
C GLU A 75 12.97 33.92 -6.69
N PRO A 76 11.97 33.77 -7.57
CA PRO A 76 11.11 32.61 -7.57
C PRO A 76 12.02 31.39 -7.78
N SER A 77 12.12 30.55 -6.75
CA SER A 77 12.82 29.28 -6.78
C SER A 77 12.33 28.51 -8.00
N THR A 78 13.17 28.43 -9.03
CA THR A 78 12.89 27.67 -10.23
C THR A 78 12.63 26.23 -9.78
N PRO A 79 11.46 25.63 -10.04
CA PRO A 79 11.26 24.22 -9.74
C PRO A 79 12.33 23.44 -10.51
N PRO A 80 13.13 22.59 -9.85
CA PRO A 80 14.20 21.87 -10.52
C PRO A 80 13.58 21.06 -11.66
N SER A 81 14.02 21.35 -12.89
CA SER A 81 13.65 20.59 -14.08
C SER A 81 13.97 19.11 -13.83
N PRO A 82 13.01 18.18 -14.00
CA PRO A 82 13.17 16.75 -13.66
C PRO A 82 14.00 15.96 -14.69
N SER A 83 14.83 16.63 -15.50
CA SER A 83 15.60 16.04 -16.57
C SER A 83 17.05 15.78 -16.13
N GLY A 84 17.32 14.56 -15.67
CA GLY A 84 18.62 13.94 -15.99
C GLY A 84 19.55 13.51 -14.86
N GLN A 85 19.16 13.50 -13.59
CA GLN A 85 19.93 12.73 -12.59
C GLN A 85 19.62 11.23 -12.71
N ARG A 86 20.25 10.60 -13.71
CA ARG A 86 20.39 9.13 -13.82
C ARG A 86 21.45 8.58 -12.86
N GLY A 87 22.10 9.43 -12.07
CA GLY A 87 23.15 9.08 -11.12
C GLY A 87 22.71 9.37 -9.70
N ALA A 88 22.43 8.33 -8.92
CA ALA A 88 21.95 8.37 -7.53
C ALA A 88 20.60 9.08 -7.32
N ARG A 89 19.74 8.44 -6.52
CA ARG A 89 18.48 9.03 -6.06
C ARG A 89 18.39 8.96 -4.54
N GLN A 90 17.74 9.96 -3.97
CA GLN A 90 17.48 10.03 -2.55
C GLN A 90 15.98 10.05 -2.33
N ILE A 91 15.47 9.11 -1.55
CA ILE A 91 14.06 9.08 -1.13
C ILE A 91 14.03 9.65 0.29
N VAL A 92 13.38 10.80 0.44
CA VAL A 92 13.29 11.51 1.72
C VAL A 92 11.83 11.52 2.18
N ALA A 93 11.60 11.00 3.38
CA ALA A 93 10.32 11.12 4.05
C ALA A 93 10.51 11.87 5.36
N GLU A 94 9.71 12.89 5.58
CA GLU A 94 9.77 13.72 6.78
C GLU A 94 8.38 13.93 7.34
N VAL A 95 8.27 13.82 8.65
CA VAL A 95 7.07 14.13 9.40
C VAL A 95 7.44 15.04 10.55
N TYR A 96 6.62 16.08 10.70
CA TYR A 96 6.70 17.04 11.78
C TYR A 96 5.57 16.76 12.76
N ASP A 97 5.91 16.39 13.99
CA ASP A 97 4.94 16.22 15.06
C ASP A 97 5.47 16.85 16.36
N TYR A 98 4.59 17.14 17.30
CA TYR A 98 4.94 17.61 18.64
C TYR A 98 5.16 16.44 19.61
N ARG A 99 4.96 15.20 19.16
CA ARG A 99 5.03 13.99 19.96
C ARG A 99 6.07 13.04 19.38
N ASP A 100 6.77 12.33 20.25
CA ASP A 100 7.58 11.17 19.87
C ASP A 100 6.82 9.89 20.25
N ASP A 101 5.83 9.53 19.45
CA ASP A 101 4.97 8.38 19.70
C ASP A 101 4.83 7.43 18.50
N ALA A 102 4.19 6.28 18.75
CA ALA A 102 3.94 5.27 17.72
C ALA A 102 3.08 5.78 16.55
N GLN A 103 2.26 6.82 16.77
CA GLN A 103 1.46 7.44 15.70
C GLN A 103 2.34 8.25 14.75
N THR A 104 3.32 8.97 15.30
CA THR A 104 4.33 9.70 14.54
C THR A 104 5.16 8.75 13.68
N GLU A 105 5.58 7.61 14.24
CA GLU A 105 6.30 6.57 13.49
C GLU A 105 5.45 5.94 12.40
N ALA A 106 4.19 5.61 12.67
CA ALA A 106 3.26 5.08 11.66
C ALA A 106 3.02 6.09 10.52
N SER A 107 2.93 7.38 10.86
CA SER A 107 2.75 8.46 9.88
C SER A 107 3.99 8.66 9.01
N LEU A 108 5.18 8.60 9.62
CA LEU A 108 6.47 8.64 8.94
C LEU A 108 6.63 7.45 8.00
N HIS A 109 6.25 6.25 8.45
CA HIS A 109 6.26 5.06 7.63
C HIS A 109 5.33 5.20 6.41
N ARG A 110 4.09 5.67 6.60
CA ARG A 110 3.16 5.96 5.49
C ARG A 110 3.68 7.04 4.54
N ALA A 111 4.38 8.06 5.04
CA ALA A 111 5.02 9.06 4.20
C ALA A 111 6.13 8.44 3.34
N LEU A 112 6.94 7.55 3.92
CA LEU A 112 7.98 6.82 3.22
C LEU A 112 7.42 5.92 2.12
N LEU A 113 6.36 5.15 2.40
CA LEU A 113 5.70 4.31 1.39
C LEU A 113 5.15 5.13 0.21
N ARG A 114 4.59 6.31 0.50
CA ARG A 114 4.10 7.24 -0.54
C ARG A 114 5.23 7.74 -1.43
N GLU A 115 6.36 8.13 -0.85
CA GLU A 115 7.51 8.60 -1.65
C GLU A 115 8.15 7.48 -2.47
N ILE A 116 8.17 6.24 -1.96
CA ILE A 116 8.58 5.06 -2.71
C ILE A 116 7.64 4.81 -3.88
N SER A 117 6.33 4.84 -3.67
CA SER A 117 5.33 4.65 -4.75
C SER A 117 5.45 5.74 -5.82
N LYS A 118 5.66 7.00 -5.41
CA LYS A 118 5.91 8.12 -6.32
C LYS A 118 7.19 7.91 -7.13
N THR A 119 8.29 7.53 -6.47
CA THR A 119 9.58 7.26 -7.14
C THR A 119 9.46 6.09 -8.11
N ALA A 120 8.74 5.03 -7.75
CA ALA A 120 8.48 3.89 -8.64
C ALA A 120 7.65 4.29 -9.87
N LYS A 121 6.67 5.19 -9.69
CA LYS A 121 5.89 5.76 -10.79
C LYS A 121 6.76 6.61 -11.72
N GLU A 122 7.68 7.39 -11.18
CA GLU A 122 8.62 8.17 -11.99
C GLU A 122 9.62 7.29 -12.76
N LEU A 123 10.15 6.24 -12.13
CA LEU A 123 11.18 5.37 -12.72
C LEU A 123 10.63 4.37 -13.74
N ALA A 124 9.49 3.74 -13.44
CA ALA A 124 8.96 2.64 -14.23
C ALA A 124 7.53 2.87 -14.75
N GLY A 125 6.90 4.01 -14.41
CA GLY A 125 5.50 4.27 -14.74
C GLY A 125 4.52 3.38 -13.96
N VAL A 126 4.96 2.74 -12.88
CA VAL A 126 4.15 1.79 -12.10
C VAL A 126 3.60 2.48 -10.85
N SER A 127 2.28 2.44 -10.66
CA SER A 127 1.65 2.79 -9.39
C SER A 127 1.67 1.59 -8.46
N LEU A 128 2.36 1.72 -7.31
CA LEU A 128 2.41 0.67 -6.29
C LEU A 128 1.26 0.83 -5.29
N THR A 129 0.62 -0.28 -4.92
CA THR A 129 -0.26 -0.33 -3.75
C THR A 129 0.56 -0.24 -2.45
N ASP A 130 -0.06 0.11 -1.32
CA ASP A 130 0.66 0.22 -0.03
C ASP A 130 1.42 -1.06 0.32
N GLN A 131 0.80 -2.24 0.12
CA GLN A 131 1.44 -3.54 0.35
C GLN A 131 2.63 -3.79 -0.60
N GLN A 132 2.53 -3.38 -1.86
CA GLN A 132 3.63 -3.49 -2.81
C GLN A 132 4.77 -2.53 -2.44
N ALA A 133 4.45 -1.29 -2.09
CA ALA A 133 5.42 -0.31 -1.63
C ALA A 133 6.16 -0.82 -0.37
N GLU A 134 5.47 -1.51 0.54
CA GLU A 134 6.09 -2.12 1.72
C GLU A 134 7.05 -3.26 1.35
N ARG A 135 6.68 -4.13 0.41
CA ARG A 135 7.59 -5.18 -0.11
C ARG A 135 8.82 -4.59 -0.77
N GLU A 136 8.64 -3.53 -1.56
CA GLU A 136 9.75 -2.83 -2.21
C GLU A 136 10.63 -2.11 -1.20
N LEU A 137 10.06 -1.50 -0.15
CA LEU A 137 10.82 -0.94 0.98
C LEU A 137 11.65 -2.01 1.69
N VAL A 138 11.08 -3.19 1.96
CA VAL A 138 11.81 -4.31 2.58
C VAL A 138 12.94 -4.79 1.67
N TRP A 139 12.71 -4.85 0.35
CA TRP A 139 13.76 -5.20 -0.61
C TRP A 139 14.88 -4.16 -0.61
N LEU A 140 14.55 -2.86 -0.67
CA LEU A 140 15.52 -1.76 -0.61
C LEU A 140 16.35 -1.79 0.68
N ARG A 141 15.71 -2.00 1.85
CA ARG A 141 16.41 -2.11 3.14
C ARG A 141 17.31 -3.33 3.26
N LYS A 142 17.01 -4.41 2.54
CA LYS A 142 17.85 -5.62 2.50
C LYS A 142 19.03 -5.48 1.53
N HIS A 143 19.00 -4.51 0.64
CA HIS A 143 20.03 -4.32 -0.38
C HIS A 143 21.33 -3.76 0.26
N PRO A 144 22.50 -4.37 0.06
CA PRO A 144 23.73 -4.02 0.79
C PRO A 144 24.28 -2.63 0.49
N LEU A 145 23.93 -2.06 -0.67
CA LEU A 145 24.39 -0.75 -1.11
C LEU A 145 23.45 0.40 -0.72
N VAL A 146 22.30 0.12 -0.09
CA VAL A 146 21.35 1.16 0.31
C VAL A 146 21.70 1.63 1.71
N GLU A 147 21.99 2.92 1.85
CA GLU A 147 22.20 3.55 3.15
C GLU A 147 20.89 4.18 3.63
N GLU A 148 20.43 3.76 4.81
CA GLU A 148 19.32 4.39 5.53
C GLU A 148 19.88 5.32 6.61
N LYS A 149 19.56 6.62 6.51
CA LYS A 149 19.91 7.61 7.52
C LYS A 149 18.62 8.11 8.16
N VAL A 150 18.48 7.86 9.46
CA VAL A 150 17.39 8.39 10.27
C VAL A 150 17.93 9.59 11.04
N SER A 151 17.42 10.77 10.73
CA SER A 151 17.76 12.01 11.42
C SER A 151 16.58 12.46 12.28
N HIS A 152 16.92 12.84 13.51
CA HIS A 152 16.02 13.39 14.50
C HIS A 152 16.49 14.81 14.81
N ALA A 153 15.64 15.80 14.58
CA ALA A 153 15.92 17.18 14.95
C ALA A 153 14.77 17.72 15.80
N GLU A 154 15.12 18.24 16.96
CA GLU A 154 14.22 18.91 17.88
C GLU A 154 14.40 20.42 17.70
N GLU A 155 13.33 21.10 17.31
CA GLU A 155 13.31 22.54 17.18
C GLU A 155 12.32 23.13 18.19
N THR A 156 12.76 24.12 18.96
CA THR A 156 11.85 24.85 19.85
C THR A 156 11.18 25.96 19.06
N ASP A 157 9.87 25.84 18.85
CA ASP A 157 9.07 26.88 18.19
C ASP A 157 9.08 28.17 19.02
N ALA A 158 8.79 29.32 18.39
CA ALA A 158 8.75 30.64 19.02
C ALA A 158 7.76 30.72 20.21
N LEU A 159 6.80 29.79 20.27
CA LEU A 159 5.83 29.63 21.35
C LEU A 159 6.34 28.75 22.51
N GLY A 160 7.62 28.37 22.51
CA GLY A 160 8.22 27.51 23.53
C GLY A 160 7.80 26.04 23.47
N ARG A 161 7.13 25.62 22.39
CA ARG A 161 6.74 24.21 22.17
C ARG A 161 7.85 23.48 21.41
N GLN A 162 8.24 22.31 21.89
CA GLN A 162 9.20 21.45 21.20
C GLN A 162 8.50 20.77 20.02
N ARG A 163 9.01 21.01 18.81
CA ARG A 163 8.60 20.36 17.58
C ARG A 163 9.66 19.34 17.21
N ILE A 164 9.23 18.10 17.02
CA ILE A 164 10.08 17.00 16.66
C ILE A 164 9.95 16.77 15.15
N SER A 165 11.08 16.83 14.46
CA SER A 165 11.18 16.46 13.06
C SER A 165 11.91 15.13 12.96
N LYS A 166 11.21 14.12 12.46
CA LYS A 166 11.80 12.82 12.10
C LYS A 166 11.89 12.74 10.59
N ARG A 167 13.11 12.53 10.09
CA ARG A 167 13.38 12.38 8.66
C ARG A 167 14.10 11.07 8.42
N ILE A 168 13.57 10.26 7.50
CA ILE A 168 14.20 9.04 7.00
C ILE A 168 14.67 9.33 5.58
N THR A 169 15.95 9.10 5.36
CA THR A 169 16.62 9.34 4.09
C THR A 169 17.20 8.01 3.59
N LEU A 170 16.67 7.52 2.48
CA LEU A 170 17.23 6.36 1.78
C LEU A 170 18.10 6.87 0.62
N ASN A 171 19.39 6.57 0.67
CA ASN A 171 20.30 6.87 -0.43
C ASN A 171 20.41 5.63 -1.34
N LEU A 172 19.99 5.78 -2.60
CA LEU A 172 20.02 4.73 -3.60
C LEU A 172 21.14 5.05 -4.62
N PRO A 173 22.23 4.26 -4.64
CA PRO A 173 23.22 4.34 -5.70
C PRO A 173 22.59 4.05 -7.07
N PRO A 174 23.20 4.55 -8.18
CA PRO A 174 22.63 4.35 -9.52
C PRO A 174 22.43 2.88 -9.89
N THR A 175 23.32 1.99 -9.45
CA THR A 175 23.21 0.54 -9.68
C THR A 175 21.94 -0.03 -9.06
N VAL A 176 21.62 0.36 -7.82
CA VAL A 176 20.41 -0.08 -7.11
C VAL A 176 19.16 0.48 -7.79
N VAL A 177 19.20 1.74 -8.23
CA VAL A 177 18.08 2.35 -8.96
C VAL A 177 17.80 1.60 -10.26
N GLU A 178 18.83 1.20 -10.99
CA GLU A 178 18.69 0.41 -12.20
C GLU A 178 18.09 -0.97 -11.92
N GLU A 179 18.64 -1.73 -10.98
CA GLU A 179 18.11 -3.04 -10.58
C GLU A 179 16.66 -2.95 -10.10
N TRP A 180 16.37 -1.94 -9.27
CA TRP A 180 15.03 -1.69 -8.78
C TRP A 180 14.06 -1.36 -9.93
N SER A 181 14.49 -0.54 -10.89
CA SER A 181 13.67 -0.22 -12.06
C SER A 181 13.37 -1.43 -12.94
N GLN A 182 14.37 -2.31 -13.16
CA GLN A 182 14.19 -3.55 -13.91
C GLN A 182 13.22 -4.49 -13.19
N ARG A 183 13.35 -4.60 -11.86
CA ARG A 183 12.44 -5.38 -11.02
C ARG A 183 11.00 -4.85 -11.09
N LEU A 184 10.80 -3.53 -11.01
CA LEU A 184 9.49 -2.89 -11.13
C LEU A 184 8.86 -3.14 -12.50
N GLN A 185 9.66 -3.07 -13.57
CA GLN A 185 9.19 -3.39 -14.93
C GLN A 185 8.82 -4.87 -15.06
N ALA A 186 9.65 -5.78 -14.56
CA ALA A 186 9.37 -7.22 -14.58
C ALA A 186 8.06 -7.55 -13.84
N SER A 187 7.81 -6.91 -12.69
CA SER A 187 6.56 -7.04 -11.93
C SER A 187 5.34 -6.58 -12.75
N ARG A 188 5.44 -5.44 -13.44
CA ARG A 188 4.39 -4.95 -14.34
C ARG A 188 4.10 -5.93 -15.48
N TYR A 189 5.14 -6.46 -16.12
CA TYR A 189 4.98 -7.45 -17.18
C TYR A 189 4.34 -8.73 -16.66
N ALA A 190 4.75 -9.23 -15.50
CA ALA A 190 4.15 -10.42 -14.88
C ALA A 190 2.65 -10.23 -14.65
N HIS A 191 2.23 -9.04 -14.17
CA HIS A 191 0.82 -8.72 -13.97
C HIS A 191 0.03 -8.74 -15.28
N TYR A 192 0.52 -8.03 -16.30
CA TYR A 192 -0.16 -7.97 -17.60
C TYR A 192 -0.28 -9.36 -18.24
N TRP A 193 0.82 -10.13 -18.25
CA TRP A 193 0.84 -11.46 -18.83
C TRP A 193 -0.03 -12.44 -18.06
N GLY A 194 -0.03 -12.41 -16.73
CA GLY A 194 -0.87 -13.33 -15.95
C GLY A 194 -2.37 -13.04 -16.12
N TYR A 195 -2.78 -11.78 -16.29
CA TYR A 195 -4.16 -11.46 -16.70
C TYR A 195 -4.50 -11.95 -18.11
N LEU A 196 -3.59 -11.75 -19.06
CA LEU A 196 -3.79 -12.19 -20.44
C LEU A 196 -3.90 -13.72 -20.54
N TYR A 197 -3.02 -14.45 -19.85
CA TYR A 197 -3.09 -15.92 -19.78
C TYR A 197 -4.29 -16.42 -18.98
N GLY A 198 -4.65 -15.77 -17.87
CA GLY A 198 -5.83 -16.13 -17.08
C GLY A 198 -7.14 -15.97 -17.86
N THR A 199 -7.29 -14.86 -18.57
CA THR A 199 -8.48 -14.57 -19.40
C THR A 199 -8.56 -15.48 -20.62
N SER A 200 -7.46 -15.63 -21.38
CA SER A 200 -7.41 -16.55 -22.53
C SER A 200 -7.63 -18.00 -22.12
N GLY A 201 -7.03 -18.44 -21.00
CA GLY A 201 -7.23 -19.76 -20.42
C GLY A 201 -8.68 -19.99 -20.01
N THR A 202 -9.33 -19.01 -19.37
CA THR A 202 -10.75 -19.08 -19.01
C THR A 202 -11.62 -19.23 -20.25
N LEU A 203 -11.40 -18.41 -21.29
CA LEU A 203 -12.14 -18.52 -22.55
C LEU A 203 -11.96 -19.90 -23.20
N GLY A 204 -10.73 -20.43 -23.22
CA GLY A 204 -10.43 -21.76 -23.72
C GLY A 204 -11.18 -22.86 -22.97
N ILE A 205 -11.13 -22.83 -21.62
CA ILE A 205 -11.82 -23.80 -20.76
C ILE A 205 -13.33 -23.79 -21.02
N TRP A 206 -13.94 -22.60 -21.10
CA TRP A 206 -15.38 -22.47 -21.32
C TRP A 206 -15.78 -22.92 -22.72
N LEU A 207 -15.02 -22.57 -23.75
CA LEU A 207 -15.32 -22.99 -25.13
C LEU A 207 -15.26 -24.52 -25.27
N VAL A 208 -14.18 -25.14 -24.76
CA VAL A 208 -14.05 -26.61 -24.76
C VAL A 208 -15.12 -27.27 -23.91
N GLY A 209 -15.40 -26.72 -22.73
CA GLY A 209 -16.44 -27.19 -21.82
C GLY A 209 -17.83 -27.19 -22.42
N LEU A 210 -18.24 -26.08 -23.06
CA LEU A 210 -19.53 -25.95 -23.71
C LEU A 210 -19.66 -26.90 -24.92
N LEU A 211 -18.60 -27.08 -25.71
CA LEU A 211 -18.59 -28.06 -26.79
C LEU A 211 -18.77 -29.49 -26.27
N LEU A 212 -18.11 -29.85 -25.17
CA LEU A 212 -18.29 -31.15 -24.52
C LEU A 212 -19.71 -31.33 -23.99
N LEU A 213 -20.29 -30.31 -23.37
CA LEU A 213 -21.67 -30.36 -22.87
C LEU A 213 -22.68 -30.50 -23.99
N ALA A 214 -22.53 -29.76 -25.09
CA ALA A 214 -23.40 -29.88 -26.26
C ALA A 214 -23.30 -31.29 -26.89
N LYS A 215 -22.08 -31.84 -26.97
CA LYS A 215 -21.86 -33.21 -27.45
C LYS A 215 -22.51 -34.25 -26.53
N LEU A 216 -22.41 -34.07 -25.21
CA LEU A 216 -23.01 -34.95 -24.23
C LEU A 216 -24.55 -34.87 -24.23
N ASP A 217 -25.13 -33.67 -24.40
CA ASP A 217 -26.57 -33.48 -24.55
C ASP A 217 -27.10 -34.24 -25.78
N ARG A 218 -26.41 -34.11 -26.92
CA ARG A 218 -26.76 -34.82 -28.15
C ARG A 218 -26.68 -36.34 -27.99
N TRP A 219 -25.69 -36.84 -27.26
CA TRP A 219 -25.51 -38.28 -27.05
C TRP A 219 -26.54 -38.88 -26.09
N THR A 220 -26.96 -38.12 -25.07
CA THR A 220 -27.96 -38.55 -24.09
C THR A 220 -29.40 -38.37 -24.56
N GLY A 221 -29.60 -37.87 -25.79
CA GLY A 221 -30.94 -37.63 -26.35
C GLY A 221 -31.76 -36.60 -25.58
N GLY A 222 -31.12 -35.76 -24.76
CA GLY A 222 -31.78 -34.72 -23.96
C GLY A 222 -32.45 -35.17 -22.65
N TYR A 223 -32.46 -36.47 -22.32
CA TYR A 223 -33.13 -36.97 -21.11
C TYR A 223 -32.56 -36.44 -19.79
N ARG A 224 -31.30 -36.00 -19.78
CA ARG A 224 -30.57 -35.58 -18.57
C ARG A 224 -30.06 -34.13 -18.62
N ARG A 225 -30.71 -33.26 -19.42
CA ARG A 225 -30.29 -31.87 -19.62
C ARG A 225 -29.98 -31.12 -18.33
N GLY A 226 -30.90 -31.15 -17.36
CA GLY A 226 -30.72 -30.44 -16.08
C GLY A 226 -29.49 -30.92 -15.31
N ALA A 227 -29.29 -32.24 -15.21
CA ALA A 227 -28.13 -32.81 -14.52
C ALA A 227 -26.82 -32.49 -15.25
N ILE A 228 -26.79 -32.61 -16.58
CA ILE A 228 -25.60 -32.31 -17.40
C ILE A 228 -25.19 -30.85 -17.23
N ILE A 229 -26.15 -29.92 -17.32
CA ILE A 229 -25.88 -28.49 -17.15
C ILE A 229 -25.40 -28.20 -15.72
N PHE A 230 -26.04 -28.79 -14.70
CA PHE A 230 -25.69 -28.54 -13.31
C PHE A 230 -24.28 -29.04 -12.97
N PHE A 231 -23.99 -30.33 -13.21
CA PHE A 231 -22.68 -30.90 -12.90
C PHE A 231 -21.59 -30.39 -13.83
N GLY A 232 -21.88 -30.29 -15.13
CA GLY A 232 -20.96 -29.79 -16.13
C GLY A 232 -20.57 -28.33 -15.89
N GLY A 233 -21.57 -27.47 -15.66
CA GLY A 233 -21.35 -26.07 -15.29
C GLY A 233 -20.60 -25.94 -13.98
N GLY A 234 -20.94 -26.76 -12.97
CA GLY A 234 -20.22 -26.79 -11.69
C GLY A 234 -18.73 -27.12 -11.85
N ILE A 235 -18.38 -28.12 -12.67
CA ILE A 235 -16.98 -28.46 -12.97
C ILE A 235 -16.27 -27.32 -13.68
N LEU A 236 -16.89 -26.70 -14.69
CA LEU A 236 -16.28 -25.57 -15.41
C LEU A 236 -16.03 -24.36 -14.51
N LEU A 237 -16.97 -24.08 -13.60
CA LEU A 237 -16.82 -23.02 -12.62
C LEU A 237 -15.67 -23.35 -11.65
N ALA A 238 -15.61 -24.59 -11.13
CA ALA A 238 -14.53 -25.03 -10.26
C ALA A 238 -13.15 -24.93 -10.93
N LEU A 239 -13.03 -25.33 -12.20
CA LEU A 239 -11.80 -25.20 -12.99
C LEU A 239 -11.41 -23.73 -13.19
N THR A 240 -12.39 -22.85 -13.45
CA THR A 240 -12.16 -21.41 -13.56
C THR A 240 -11.61 -20.85 -12.25
N VAL A 241 -12.23 -21.18 -11.11
CA VAL A 241 -11.77 -20.75 -9.78
C VAL A 241 -10.35 -21.26 -9.50
N ALA A 242 -10.07 -22.53 -9.79
CA ALA A 242 -8.75 -23.11 -9.61
C ALA A 242 -7.67 -22.42 -10.46
N LEU A 243 -8.00 -22.10 -11.72
CA LEU A 243 -7.10 -21.36 -12.61
C LEU A 243 -6.77 -19.98 -12.03
N TRP A 244 -7.77 -19.20 -11.62
CA TRP A 244 -7.53 -17.87 -11.05
C TRP A 244 -6.82 -17.92 -9.69
N LEU A 245 -7.07 -18.95 -8.88
CA LEU A 245 -6.34 -19.15 -7.63
C LEU A 245 -4.86 -19.44 -7.89
N SER A 246 -4.54 -20.25 -8.92
CA SER A 246 -3.14 -20.52 -9.28
C SER A 246 -2.41 -19.26 -9.75
N VAL A 247 -3.07 -18.42 -10.55
CA VAL A 247 -2.57 -17.12 -10.99
C VAL A 247 -2.36 -16.19 -9.79
N TYR A 248 -3.31 -16.15 -8.85
CA TYR A 248 -3.21 -15.38 -7.61
C TYR A 248 -2.04 -15.82 -6.72
N ILE A 249 -1.85 -17.13 -6.52
CA ILE A 249 -0.73 -17.65 -5.72
C ILE A 249 0.61 -17.32 -6.38
N ALA A 250 0.71 -17.46 -7.71
CA ALA A 250 1.90 -17.08 -8.46
C ALA A 250 2.25 -15.58 -8.34
N TYR A 251 1.27 -14.72 -8.04
CA TYR A 251 1.52 -13.30 -7.74
C TYR A 251 1.93 -13.04 -6.29
N LEU A 252 1.58 -13.93 -5.36
CA LEU A 252 1.94 -13.77 -3.95
C LEU A 252 3.33 -14.33 -3.62
N ALA A 253 3.76 -15.37 -4.33
CA ALA A 253 5.07 -16.02 -4.19
C ALA A 253 6.20 -15.17 -4.78
#